data_AF-A0A0G1B625-F1
#
_entry.id   AF-A0A0G1B625-F1
#
_cell.length_a   1.000
_cell.length_b   1.000
_cell.length_c   1.000
_cell.angle_alpha   90.00
_cell.angle_beta   90.00
_cell.angle_gamma   90.00
#
_symmetry.space_group_name_H-M   'P 1'
#
loop_
_entity.id
_entity.type
_entity.pdbx_description
1 polymer ?
#
loop_
_entity_poly.entity_id
_entity_poly.type
_entity_poly.pdbx_seq_one_letter_code
_entity_poly.pdbx_strand_id
1 'polypeptide(L)'
;MDARLRLIIFGVAAFIILAVVLWGVILMVRNSQSQGEIPAETTTDLSSRLPVISSTPSSANTTTPPPPGMKSYTGLKLSFNYPAGWGLLTCANSESIELDPTNGTDTKNIVCDEALKPVTMLVADRLNCSGETVTLGGRQVVRSKVSSGSDTSYRWCMAVGDTAIDITHRVSPSGSRATSKGDFSAAIEEMIKTIPTLGSGGS
;
A
#
# COMPACT_ATOMS: atom_id res chain seq x y z
N MET A 1 12.97 58.57 33.34
CA MET A 1 13.02 57.09 33.30
C MET A 1 14.45 56.66 33.10
N ASP A 2 14.99 55.89 34.03
CA ASP A 2 16.38 55.47 34.06
C ASP A 2 16.75 54.61 32.83
N ALA A 3 17.90 54.85 32.22
CA ALA A 3 18.31 54.15 30.99
C ALA A 3 18.42 52.64 31.20
N ARG A 4 18.77 52.24 32.43
CA ARG A 4 18.83 50.83 32.86
C ARG A 4 17.44 50.19 32.91
N LEU A 5 16.43 50.93 33.35
CA LEU A 5 15.04 50.46 33.41
C LEU A 5 14.48 50.21 32.01
N ARG A 6 14.78 51.09 31.04
CA ARG A 6 14.35 50.91 29.65
C ARG A 6 14.95 49.66 29.02
N LEU A 7 16.22 49.39 29.25
CA LEU A 7 16.92 48.23 28.68
C LEU A 7 16.37 46.90 29.21
N ILE A 8 16.02 46.85 30.51
CA ILE A 8 15.36 45.69 31.12
C ILE A 8 13.97 45.46 30.51
N ILE A 9 13.18 46.52 30.33
CA ILE A 9 11.83 46.41 29.74
C ILE A 9 11.90 45.88 28.30
N PHE A 10 12.83 46.38 27.48
CA PHE A 10 13.01 45.87 26.11
C PHE A 10 13.47 44.41 26.08
N GLY A 11 14.36 44.01 26.98
CA GLY A 11 14.81 42.62 27.10
C GLY A 11 13.67 41.66 27.46
N VAL A 12 12.85 42.03 28.44
CA VAL A 12 11.70 41.21 28.86
C VAL A 12 10.65 41.14 27.74
N ALA A 13 10.36 42.25 27.06
CA ALA A 13 9.41 42.27 25.95
C ALA A 13 9.86 41.36 24.79
N ALA A 14 11.14 41.40 24.42
CA ALA A 14 11.69 40.54 23.37
C ALA A 14 11.60 39.05 23.73
N PHE A 15 11.87 38.70 25.00
CA PHE A 15 11.80 37.32 25.46
C PHE A 15 10.37 36.76 25.45
N ILE A 16 9.38 37.58 25.84
CA ILE A 16 7.97 37.18 25.80
C ILE A 16 7.51 36.93 24.36
N ILE A 17 7.88 37.80 23.42
CA ILE A 17 7.52 37.64 22.00
C ILE A 17 8.12 36.32 21.46
N LEU A 18 9.37 36.04 21.78
CA LEU A 18 10.06 34.83 21.32
C LEU A 18 9.43 33.55 21.91
N ALA A 19 8.99 33.59 23.17
CA ALA A 19 8.25 32.49 23.80
C ALA A 19 6.89 32.24 23.14
N VAL A 20 6.14 33.30 22.78
CA VAL A 20 4.85 33.17 22.08
C VAL A 20 5.01 32.56 20.69
N VAL A 21 6.04 32.98 19.94
CA VAL A 21 6.33 32.42 18.61
C VAL A 21 6.70 30.94 18.70
N LEU A 22 7.60 30.57 19.63
CA LEU A 22 7.99 29.17 19.84
C LEU A 22 6.78 28.31 20.26
N TRP A 23 5.92 28.82 21.14
CA TRP A 23 4.70 28.12 21.55
C TRP A 23 3.73 27.92 20.38
N GLY A 24 3.55 28.94 19.52
CA GLY A 24 2.73 28.85 18.33
C GLY A 24 3.20 27.78 17.35
N VAL A 25 4.53 27.68 17.13
CA VAL A 25 5.12 26.65 16.27
C VAL A 25 4.88 25.25 16.84
N ILE A 26 5.05 25.06 18.16
CA ILE A 26 4.80 23.77 18.82
C ILE A 26 3.33 23.35 18.71
N LEU A 27 2.40 24.29 18.88
CA LEU A 27 0.97 24.01 18.70
C LEU A 27 0.63 23.65 17.25
N MET A 28 1.25 24.30 16.27
CA MET A 28 1.02 23.98 14.85
C MET A 28 1.50 22.57 14.49
N VAL A 29 2.68 22.16 14.99
CA VAL A 29 3.23 20.81 14.77
C VAL A 29 2.40 19.73 15.47
N ARG A 30 1.82 20.04 16.65
CA ARG A 30 0.91 19.11 17.33
C ARG A 30 -0.43 18.99 16.61
N ASN A 31 -0.98 20.10 16.13
CA ASN A 31 -2.28 20.10 15.45
C ASN A 31 -2.23 19.40 14.07
N SER A 32 -1.07 19.41 13.40
CA SER A 32 -0.90 18.65 12.14
C SER A 32 -0.81 17.13 12.34
N GLN A 33 -0.60 16.64 13.56
CA GLN A 33 -0.61 15.20 13.86
C GLN A 33 -1.99 14.66 14.31
N SER A 34 -2.98 15.53 14.55
CA SER A 34 -4.29 15.13 15.11
C SER A 34 -5.41 14.94 14.08
N GLN A 35 -5.15 15.03 12.77
CA GLN A 35 -6.15 14.72 11.74
C GLN A 35 -5.86 13.37 11.10
N GLY A 36 -6.37 12.31 11.75
CA GLY A 36 -6.31 10.94 11.23
C GLY A 36 -7.16 9.90 11.95
N GLU A 37 -7.91 10.25 13.00
CA GLU A 37 -8.92 9.34 13.59
C GLU A 37 -10.32 9.79 13.16
N ILE A 38 -10.89 9.04 12.21
CA ILE A 38 -12.30 9.16 11.82
C ILE A 38 -13.14 8.50 12.92
N PRO A 39 -14.19 9.16 13.44
CA PRO A 39 -15.09 8.58 14.43
C PRO A 39 -15.85 7.39 13.84
N ALA A 40 -15.91 6.31 14.61
CA ALA A 40 -16.77 5.16 14.32
C ALA A 40 -18.24 5.56 14.51
N GLU A 41 -18.92 5.92 13.41
CA GLU A 41 -20.37 5.99 13.41
C GLU A 41 -20.94 4.56 13.43
N THR A 42 -21.71 4.31 14.47
CA THR A 42 -22.59 3.16 14.60
C THR A 42 -23.78 3.39 13.66
N THR A 43 -23.85 2.66 12.55
CA THR A 43 -25.11 2.51 11.80
C THR A 43 -25.48 1.04 11.72
N THR A 44 -26.64 0.78 12.29
CA THR A 44 -27.39 -0.46 12.31
C THR A 44 -27.74 -0.91 10.89
N ASP A 45 -27.22 -2.08 10.55
CA ASP A 45 -27.90 -3.20 9.87
C ASP A 45 -29.00 -2.90 8.84
N LEU A 46 -28.69 -3.15 7.56
CA LEU A 46 -29.66 -3.60 6.56
C LEU A 46 -28.93 -4.48 5.53
N SER A 47 -28.79 -5.76 5.88
CA SER A 47 -29.03 -6.91 5.01
C SER A 47 -28.76 -6.72 3.50
N SER A 48 -27.52 -6.98 3.09
CA SER A 48 -27.23 -7.54 1.77
C SER A 48 -26.34 -8.76 1.99
N ARG A 49 -26.99 -9.92 2.01
CA ARG A 49 -26.33 -11.23 2.06
C ARG A 49 -25.43 -11.39 0.83
N LEU A 50 -24.13 -11.14 1.00
CA LEU A 50 -23.12 -11.74 0.15
C LEU A 50 -22.85 -13.17 0.68
N PRO A 51 -22.64 -14.16 -0.20
CA PRO A 51 -22.46 -15.54 0.20
C PRO A 51 -21.19 -15.69 1.04
N VAL A 52 -21.34 -16.14 2.28
CA VAL A 52 -20.22 -16.64 3.09
C VAL A 52 -19.85 -17.99 2.51
N ILE A 53 -18.86 -18.01 1.61
CA ILE A 53 -18.26 -19.25 1.12
C ILE A 53 -17.20 -19.65 2.15
N SER A 54 -17.52 -20.66 2.96
CA SER A 54 -16.51 -21.36 3.76
C SER A 54 -15.72 -22.25 2.81
N SER A 55 -14.46 -21.90 2.55
CA SER A 55 -13.52 -22.74 1.80
C SER A 55 -12.44 -23.25 2.74
N THR A 56 -12.50 -24.53 3.09
CA THR A 56 -11.37 -25.28 3.65
C THR A 56 -10.17 -25.22 2.69
N PRO A 57 -8.95 -24.92 3.16
CA PRO A 57 -7.78 -24.83 2.29
C PRO A 57 -7.38 -26.23 1.81
N SER A 58 -7.55 -26.47 0.50
CA SER A 58 -6.93 -27.62 -0.16
C SER A 58 -5.49 -27.24 -0.55
N SER A 59 -4.52 -27.76 0.19
CA SER A 59 -3.09 -27.69 -0.16
C SER A 59 -2.80 -28.59 -1.36
N ALA A 60 -3.11 -28.13 -2.57
CA ALA A 60 -2.56 -28.68 -3.80
C ALA A 60 -1.34 -27.84 -4.22
N ASN A 61 -0.15 -28.24 -3.75
CA ASN A 61 1.13 -27.76 -4.26
C ASN A 61 1.37 -28.35 -5.67
N THR A 62 0.62 -27.87 -6.66
CA THR A 62 0.91 -28.16 -8.06
C THR A 62 1.74 -27.00 -8.60
N THR A 63 3.06 -27.13 -8.54
CA THR A 63 4.01 -26.20 -9.17
C THR A 63 3.93 -26.37 -10.69
N THR A 64 2.92 -25.75 -11.31
CA THR A 64 2.89 -25.55 -12.77
C THR A 64 4.07 -24.66 -13.14
N PRO A 65 4.91 -25.02 -14.14
CA PRO A 65 5.99 -24.15 -14.59
C PRO A 65 5.45 -22.77 -14.99
N PRO A 66 6.15 -21.67 -14.67
CA PRO A 66 5.73 -20.35 -15.13
C PRO A 66 5.67 -20.31 -16.67
N PRO A 67 4.74 -19.52 -17.24
CA PRO A 67 4.78 -19.21 -18.66
C PRO A 67 6.14 -18.63 -19.08
N PRO A 68 6.56 -18.78 -20.35
CA PRO A 68 7.77 -18.18 -20.86
C PRO A 68 7.83 -16.66 -20.56
N GLY A 69 8.98 -16.18 -20.07
CA GLY A 69 9.15 -14.76 -19.73
C GLY A 69 8.60 -14.35 -18.37
N MET A 70 8.15 -15.29 -17.54
CA MET A 70 7.70 -15.05 -16.16
C MET A 70 8.56 -15.81 -15.14
N LYS A 71 8.66 -15.27 -13.92
CA LYS A 71 9.13 -15.92 -12.70
C LYS A 71 7.94 -16.26 -11.81
N SER A 72 8.05 -17.30 -11.00
CA SER A 72 7.02 -17.67 -10.03
C SER A 72 7.46 -17.32 -8.61
N TYR A 73 6.53 -16.81 -7.82
CA TYR A 73 6.66 -16.65 -6.38
C TYR A 73 5.65 -17.54 -5.67
N THR A 74 6.08 -18.15 -4.56
CA THR A 74 5.23 -18.88 -3.62
C THR A 74 5.66 -18.53 -2.20
N GLY A 75 4.75 -17.97 -1.42
CA GLY A 75 4.99 -17.53 -0.03
C GLY A 75 3.82 -16.69 0.48
N LEU A 76 3.78 -16.41 1.79
CA LEU A 76 2.68 -15.64 2.41
C LEU A 76 1.27 -16.14 2.02
N LYS A 77 1.07 -17.47 1.98
CA LYS A 77 -0.19 -18.12 1.56
C LYS A 77 -0.65 -17.81 0.12
N LEU A 78 0.22 -17.22 -0.70
CA LEU A 78 -0.06 -16.82 -2.07
C LEU A 78 0.96 -17.42 -3.05
N SER A 79 0.51 -17.72 -4.26
CA SER A 79 1.38 -18.00 -5.40
C SER A 79 0.97 -17.14 -6.59
N PHE A 80 1.94 -16.59 -7.31
CA PHE A 80 1.70 -15.80 -8.52
C PHE A 80 2.91 -15.79 -9.44
N ASN A 81 2.70 -15.38 -10.70
CA ASN A 81 3.77 -15.22 -11.68
C ASN A 81 3.98 -13.73 -12.00
N TYR A 82 5.23 -13.30 -12.07
CA TYR A 82 5.63 -11.91 -12.37
C TYR A 82 6.66 -11.86 -13.51
N PRO A 83 6.82 -10.74 -14.22
CA PRO A 83 7.74 -10.67 -15.36
C PRO A 83 9.18 -11.04 -15.00
N ALA A 84 9.86 -11.80 -15.85
CA ALA A 84 11.22 -12.28 -15.58
C ALA A 84 12.27 -11.15 -15.47
N GLY A 85 12.00 -10.00 -16.08
CA GLY A 85 12.84 -8.80 -15.95
C GLY A 85 12.65 -8.03 -14.64
N TRP A 86 11.66 -8.39 -13.82
CA TRP A 86 11.36 -7.72 -12.56
C TRP A 86 12.03 -8.43 -11.39
N GLY A 87 12.47 -7.67 -10.40
CA GLY A 87 13.04 -8.19 -9.16
C GLY A 87 11.97 -8.28 -8.09
N LEU A 88 12.06 -9.29 -7.25
CA LEU A 88 11.18 -9.47 -6.12
C LEU A 88 11.91 -9.20 -4.81
N LEU A 89 11.31 -8.38 -3.95
CA LEU A 89 11.81 -8.05 -2.63
C LEU A 89 10.83 -8.58 -1.57
N THR A 90 11.29 -9.44 -0.64
CA THR A 90 10.48 -9.83 0.53
C THR A 90 11.00 -9.20 1.81
N CYS A 91 10.06 -8.69 2.60
CA CYS A 91 10.33 -8.09 3.88
C CYS A 91 10.21 -9.14 5.00
N ALA A 92 11.14 -9.13 5.94
CA ALA A 92 11.20 -10.07 7.07
C ALA A 92 10.23 -9.69 8.20
N ASN A 93 9.85 -8.41 8.27
CA ASN A 93 9.08 -7.79 9.34
C ASN A 93 7.66 -7.36 8.90
N SER A 94 7.22 -7.73 7.69
CA SER A 94 5.89 -7.40 7.19
C SER A 94 5.37 -8.48 6.24
N GLU A 95 4.05 -8.54 6.07
CA GLU A 95 3.39 -9.40 5.07
C GLU A 95 3.33 -8.74 3.68
N SER A 96 4.35 -7.94 3.38
CA SER A 96 4.48 -7.21 2.12
C SER A 96 5.53 -7.85 1.21
N ILE A 97 5.17 -7.93 -0.06
CA ILE A 97 6.07 -8.26 -1.15
C ILE A 97 6.20 -7.03 -2.03
N GLU A 98 7.40 -6.76 -2.49
CA GLU A 98 7.69 -5.61 -3.31
C GLU A 98 8.28 -6.05 -4.64
N LEU A 99 7.87 -5.42 -5.74
CA LEU A 99 8.33 -5.75 -7.08
C LEU A 99 9.03 -4.53 -7.69
N ASP A 100 10.19 -4.80 -8.29
CA ASP A 100 11.04 -3.83 -8.96
C ASP A 100 11.01 -4.06 -10.48
N PRO A 101 10.28 -3.23 -11.25
CA PRO A 101 10.19 -3.35 -12.70
C PRO A 101 11.49 -3.06 -13.45
N THR A 102 12.50 -2.44 -12.80
CA THR A 102 13.71 -1.97 -13.47
C THR A 102 14.96 -2.77 -13.09
N ASN A 103 14.89 -3.60 -12.05
CA ASN A 103 15.98 -4.46 -11.62
C ASN A 103 15.47 -5.89 -11.45
N GLY A 104 15.96 -6.83 -12.27
CA GLY A 104 15.54 -8.23 -12.25
C GLY A 104 16.04 -9.09 -11.09
N THR A 105 16.78 -8.51 -10.14
CA THR A 105 17.40 -9.24 -9.02
C THR A 105 16.41 -9.43 -7.88
N ASP A 106 16.19 -10.67 -7.47
CA ASP A 106 15.35 -10.97 -6.31
C ASP A 106 16.18 -10.83 -5.01
N THR A 107 15.63 -10.13 -4.02
CA THR A 107 16.23 -9.92 -2.70
C THR A 107 15.25 -10.41 -1.64
N LYS A 108 15.65 -11.32 -0.77
CA LYS A 108 14.72 -11.93 0.19
C LYS A 108 15.10 -11.62 1.63
N ASN A 109 14.11 -11.56 2.49
CA ASN A 109 14.26 -11.52 3.95
C ASN A 109 15.07 -10.32 4.45
N ILE A 110 14.76 -9.13 3.93
CA ILE A 110 15.34 -7.87 4.43
C ILE A 110 14.37 -7.16 5.36
N VAL A 111 14.86 -6.26 6.22
CA VAL A 111 13.97 -5.41 7.02
C VAL A 111 13.48 -4.25 6.15
N CYS A 112 12.15 -4.05 6.13
CA CYS A 112 11.51 -2.95 5.42
C CYS A 112 10.67 -2.13 6.41
N ASP A 113 11.08 -0.90 6.68
CA ASP A 113 10.30 0.01 7.52
C ASP A 113 9.23 0.77 6.72
N GLU A 114 9.40 0.83 5.40
CA GLU A 114 8.52 1.49 4.44
C GLU A 114 8.74 0.90 3.04
N ALA A 115 7.87 1.26 2.11
CA ALA A 115 8.00 0.79 0.73
C ALA A 115 9.34 1.21 0.11
N LEU A 116 10.05 0.26 -0.50
CA LEU A 116 11.32 0.49 -1.18
C LEU A 116 11.19 0.45 -2.70
N LYS A 117 10.20 -0.27 -3.22
CA LYS A 117 9.95 -0.50 -4.66
C LYS A 117 8.62 0.12 -5.10
N PRO A 118 8.48 0.42 -6.41
CA PRO A 118 7.28 1.08 -6.94
C PRO A 118 6.00 0.26 -6.88
N VAL A 119 6.12 -1.07 -6.87
CA VAL A 119 4.98 -1.98 -6.79
C VAL A 119 5.04 -2.70 -5.44
N THR A 120 3.98 -2.61 -4.64
CA THR A 120 3.87 -3.30 -3.35
C THR A 120 2.62 -4.14 -3.35
N MET A 121 2.74 -5.37 -2.86
CA MET A 121 1.66 -6.31 -2.66
C MET A 121 1.58 -6.62 -1.16
N LEU A 122 0.46 -6.27 -0.54
CA LEU A 122 0.14 -6.65 0.84
C LEU A 122 -0.83 -7.83 0.82
N VAL A 123 -0.51 -8.87 1.58
CA VAL A 123 -1.44 -9.97 1.87
C VAL A 123 -2.02 -9.71 3.26
N ALA A 124 -3.34 -9.78 3.40
CA ALA A 124 -4.04 -9.60 4.66
C ALA A 124 -5.29 -10.50 4.71
N ASP A 125 -5.86 -10.75 5.88
CA ASP A 125 -7.10 -11.53 5.98
C ASP A 125 -8.30 -10.78 5.39
N ARG A 126 -8.32 -9.45 5.53
CA ARG A 126 -9.39 -8.57 5.05
C ARG A 126 -8.83 -7.22 4.62
N LEU A 127 -9.43 -6.65 3.58
CA LEU A 127 -9.10 -5.32 3.08
C LEU A 127 -10.39 -4.53 2.85
N ASN A 128 -10.35 -3.24 3.19
CA ASN A 128 -11.39 -2.30 2.79
C ASN A 128 -10.88 -1.51 1.57
N CYS A 129 -11.58 -1.67 0.45
CA CYS A 129 -11.15 -1.18 -0.83
C CYS A 129 -12.30 -0.43 -1.51
N SER A 130 -12.00 0.78 -1.98
CA SER A 130 -12.93 1.65 -2.71
C SER A 130 -12.44 1.81 -4.14
N GLY A 131 -13.33 1.72 -5.12
CA GLY A 131 -12.97 1.90 -6.52
C GLY A 131 -14.00 1.30 -7.48
N GLU A 132 -13.59 1.18 -8.74
CA GLU A 132 -14.33 0.51 -9.80
C GLU A 132 -14.11 -1.01 -9.68
N THR A 133 -15.19 -1.80 -9.74
CA THR A 133 -15.05 -3.26 -9.82
C THR A 133 -14.85 -3.66 -11.29
N VAL A 134 -13.73 -4.32 -11.57
CA VAL A 134 -13.35 -4.82 -12.90
C VAL A 134 -13.12 -6.33 -12.85
N THR A 135 -13.23 -7.00 -14.00
CA THR A 135 -12.92 -8.44 -14.10
C THR A 135 -11.55 -8.66 -14.76
N LEU A 136 -10.61 -9.26 -14.02
CA LEU A 136 -9.27 -9.62 -14.51
C LEU A 136 -9.06 -11.12 -14.36
N GLY A 137 -8.83 -11.82 -15.47
CA GLY A 137 -8.58 -13.28 -15.44
C GLY A 137 -9.74 -14.09 -14.87
N GLY A 138 -10.97 -13.58 -15.02
CA GLY A 138 -12.18 -14.19 -14.44
C GLY A 138 -12.44 -13.86 -12.97
N ARG A 139 -11.62 -12.99 -12.34
CA ARG A 139 -11.78 -12.55 -10.95
C ARG A 139 -12.29 -11.12 -10.86
N GLN A 140 -13.16 -10.85 -9.89
CA GLN A 140 -13.53 -9.49 -9.52
C GLN A 140 -12.39 -8.82 -8.75
N VAL A 141 -11.96 -7.65 -9.23
CA VAL A 141 -10.89 -6.85 -8.67
C VAL A 141 -11.41 -5.42 -8.51
N VAL A 142 -11.29 -4.86 -7.32
CA VAL A 142 -11.57 -3.44 -7.08
C VAL A 142 -10.33 -2.65 -7.46
N ARG A 143 -10.45 -1.80 -8.47
CA ARG A 143 -9.37 -0.96 -9.00
C ARG A 143 -9.66 0.51 -8.69
N SER A 144 -8.63 1.23 -8.25
CA SER A 144 -8.69 2.69 -8.12
C SER A 144 -7.43 3.34 -8.68
N LYS A 145 -7.59 4.55 -9.17
CA LYS A 145 -6.52 5.43 -9.64
C LYS A 145 -6.68 6.78 -8.96
N VAL A 146 -5.61 7.25 -8.32
CA VAL A 146 -5.56 8.57 -7.70
C VAL A 146 -4.37 9.33 -8.29
N SER A 147 -4.60 10.54 -8.77
CA SER A 147 -3.55 11.42 -9.28
C SER A 147 -3.44 12.65 -8.38
N SER A 148 -2.20 13.01 -8.04
CA SER A 148 -1.88 14.19 -7.22
C SER A 148 -0.69 14.92 -7.85
N GLY A 149 -0.96 16.08 -8.46
CA GLY A 149 0.04 16.76 -9.28
C GLY A 149 0.47 15.90 -10.47
N SER A 150 1.78 15.66 -10.61
CA SER A 150 2.36 14.77 -11.63
C SER A 150 2.34 13.30 -11.24
N ASP A 151 2.06 12.99 -9.98
CA ASP A 151 2.20 11.63 -9.44
C ASP A 151 0.87 10.89 -9.56
N THR A 152 0.95 9.59 -9.80
CA THR A 152 -0.22 8.72 -9.94
C THR A 152 -0.02 7.46 -9.11
N SER A 153 -1.03 7.11 -8.32
CA SER A 153 -1.09 5.87 -7.56
C SER A 153 -2.23 5.01 -8.10
N TYR A 154 -1.88 3.79 -8.49
CA TYR A 154 -2.82 2.74 -8.86
C TYR A 154 -2.95 1.76 -7.70
N ARG A 155 -4.15 1.23 -7.51
CA ARG A 155 -4.44 0.21 -6.50
C ARG A 155 -5.37 -0.85 -7.09
N TRP A 156 -5.07 -2.12 -6.86
CA TRP A 156 -5.92 -3.26 -7.16
C TRP A 156 -6.11 -4.07 -5.90
N CYS A 157 -7.35 -4.38 -5.58
CA CYS A 157 -7.70 -5.11 -4.38
C CYS A 157 -8.63 -6.26 -4.73
N MET A 158 -8.35 -7.44 -4.19
CA MET A 158 -9.10 -8.64 -4.52
C MET A 158 -9.05 -9.67 -3.40
N ALA A 159 -10.07 -10.51 -3.34
CA ALA A 159 -10.10 -11.68 -2.47
C ALA A 159 -9.55 -12.93 -3.18
N VAL A 160 -8.79 -13.72 -2.44
CA VAL A 160 -8.24 -15.03 -2.84
C VAL A 160 -8.47 -16.01 -1.70
N GLY A 161 -9.61 -16.70 -1.73
CA GLY A 161 -10.01 -17.60 -0.65
C GLY A 161 -10.30 -16.85 0.64
N ASP A 162 -9.57 -17.21 1.69
CA ASP A 162 -9.61 -16.60 3.02
C ASP A 162 -8.66 -15.40 3.18
N THR A 163 -7.91 -15.06 2.13
CA THR A 163 -7.01 -13.90 2.12
C THR A 163 -7.49 -12.83 1.14
N ALA A 164 -7.01 -11.61 1.35
CA ALA A 164 -7.20 -10.47 0.50
C ALA A 164 -5.83 -9.89 0.12
N ILE A 165 -5.72 -9.42 -1.12
CA ILE A 165 -4.48 -8.89 -1.70
C ILE A 165 -4.71 -7.44 -2.06
N ASP A 166 -3.80 -6.56 -1.64
CA ASP A 166 -3.72 -5.15 -2.03
C ASP A 166 -2.44 -4.92 -2.84
N ILE A 167 -2.58 -4.65 -4.13
CA ILE A 167 -1.46 -4.30 -5.01
C ILE A 167 -1.49 -2.80 -5.25
N THR A 168 -0.41 -2.11 -4.94
CA THR A 168 -0.23 -0.68 -5.20
C THR A 168 0.89 -0.47 -6.20
N HIS A 169 0.72 0.48 -7.09
CA HIS A 169 1.76 0.92 -8.01
C HIS A 169 1.85 2.44 -8.05
N ARG A 170 3.02 2.97 -7.73
CA ARG A 170 3.26 4.41 -7.65
C ARG A 170 4.10 4.88 -8.83
N VAL A 171 3.58 5.85 -9.58
CA VAL A 171 4.23 6.47 -10.73
C VAL A 171 4.55 7.92 -10.39
N SER A 172 5.81 8.30 -10.55
CA SER A 172 6.25 9.68 -10.45
C SER A 172 7.24 9.99 -11.57
N PRO A 173 6.89 10.89 -12.51
CA PRO A 173 7.80 11.28 -13.59
C PRO A 173 9.11 11.89 -13.09
N SER A 174 9.08 12.59 -11.94
CA SER A 174 10.24 13.20 -11.30
C SER A 174 11.11 12.19 -10.54
N GLY A 175 10.55 11.02 -10.20
CA GLY A 175 11.28 9.90 -9.58
C GLY A 175 11.43 10.03 -8.06
N SER A 176 10.32 10.11 -7.34
CA SER A 176 10.30 10.05 -5.88
C SER A 176 10.55 8.64 -5.34
N ARG A 177 10.78 8.51 -4.02
CA ARG A 177 11.04 7.22 -3.37
C ARG A 177 9.90 6.23 -3.62
N ALA A 178 10.26 4.97 -3.88
CA ALA A 178 9.32 3.88 -4.11
C ALA A 178 8.28 4.20 -5.20
N THR A 179 8.73 4.89 -6.25
CA THR A 179 7.95 5.16 -7.46
C THR A 179 8.72 4.77 -8.70
N SER A 180 8.01 4.59 -9.81
CA SER A 180 8.61 4.38 -11.12
C SER A 180 8.34 5.57 -12.03
N LYS A 181 9.25 5.83 -12.96
CA LYS A 181 9.01 6.79 -14.05
C LYS A 181 8.01 6.26 -15.09
N GLY A 182 7.97 4.94 -15.26
CA GLY A 182 7.06 4.26 -16.19
C GLY A 182 5.77 3.82 -15.52
N ASP A 183 4.70 3.76 -16.31
CA ASP A 183 3.44 3.13 -15.94
C ASP A 183 3.51 1.62 -16.23
N PHE A 184 3.32 0.79 -15.21
CA PHE A 184 3.37 -0.66 -15.28
C PHE A 184 2.02 -1.32 -14.98
N SER A 185 0.94 -0.53 -14.96
CA SER A 185 -0.43 -1.01 -14.66
C SER A 185 -0.84 -2.20 -15.52
N ALA A 186 -0.59 -2.16 -16.83
CA ALA A 186 -0.91 -3.28 -17.73
C ALA A 186 -0.16 -4.58 -17.36
N ALA A 187 1.14 -4.49 -17.02
CA ALA A 187 1.92 -5.64 -16.60
C ALA A 187 1.45 -6.21 -15.25
N ILE A 188 1.00 -5.33 -14.35
CA ILE A 188 0.41 -5.74 -13.07
C ILE A 188 -0.93 -6.43 -13.31
N GLU A 189 -1.78 -5.92 -14.20
CA GLU A 189 -3.03 -6.57 -14.55
C GLU A 189 -2.80 -7.96 -15.17
N GLU A 190 -1.75 -8.15 -15.99
CA GLU A 190 -1.34 -9.47 -16.46
C GLU A 190 -0.87 -10.38 -15.31
N MET A 191 -0.08 -9.86 -14.36
CA MET A 191 0.32 -10.60 -13.15
C MET A 191 -0.90 -11.04 -12.33
N ILE A 192 -1.89 -10.17 -12.13
CA ILE A 192 -3.12 -10.47 -11.39
C ILE A 192 -3.86 -11.66 -12.01
N LYS A 193 -3.90 -11.76 -13.34
CA LYS A 193 -4.54 -12.89 -14.05
C LYS A 193 -3.89 -14.23 -13.74
N THR A 194 -2.65 -14.25 -13.28
CA THR A 194 -1.92 -15.49 -12.94
C THR A 194 -2.16 -15.97 -11.52
N ILE A 195 -2.79 -15.15 -10.67
CA ILE A 195 -3.08 -15.52 -9.28
C ILE A 195 -4.16 -16.61 -9.29
N PRO A 196 -3.87 -17.82 -8.77
CA PRO A 196 -4.80 -18.93 -8.79
C PRO A 196 -6.15 -18.54 -8.22
N THR A 197 -7.21 -18.79 -8.97
CA THR A 197 -8.55 -18.82 -8.39
C THR A 197 -8.57 -20.04 -7.48
N LEU A 198 -8.82 -19.83 -6.19
CA LEU A 198 -9.23 -20.93 -5.35
C LEU A 198 -10.57 -21.37 -5.92
N GLY A 199 -10.52 -22.40 -6.76
CA GLY A 199 -11.70 -22.93 -7.42
C GLY A 199 -12.72 -23.24 -6.35
N SER A 200 -13.97 -22.84 -6.58
CA SER A 200 -15.09 -23.47 -5.90
C SER A 200 -15.04 -24.95 -6.26
N GLY A 201 -14.35 -25.74 -5.44
CA GLY A 201 -14.46 -27.18 -5.49
C GLY A 201 -15.92 -27.47 -5.22
N GLY A 202 -16.67 -27.75 -6.30
CA GLY A 202 -18.05 -28.19 -6.21
C GLY A 202 -18.10 -29.38 -5.28
N SER A 203 -18.73 -29.19 -4.13
CA SER A 203 -19.26 -30.26 -3.30
C SER A 203 -20.74 -30.38 -3.63
#